data_AF-A0A915K402-F1
#
_entry.id   AF-A0A915K402-F1
#
_cell.length_a   1.000
_cell.length_b   1.000
_cell.length_c   1.000
_cell.angle_alpha   90.00
_cell.angle_beta   90.00
_cell.angle_gamma   90.00
#
_symmetry.space_group_name_H-M   'P 1'
#
loop_
_entity.id
_entity.type
_entity.pdbx_description
1 polymer ?
#
loop_
_entity_poly.entity_id
_entity_poly.type
_entity_poly.pdbx_seq_one_letter_code
_entity_poly.pdbx_strand_id
1 'polypeptide(L)'
;MENRCWKIDTSKSDSNRENLQWCIKSLGWKEISKEDQECDLIWYAFNDPGNFADIKAKMINKFPGMKTLANKVPLTKCLSRMRKLFPDLYDFYPKSWYLPQQYDIFVDYFLSKSSNSAPWYIAKPDDGARGENILLFDRIEDLSMARASQVVQEYVKNPLLIDGRKFDFRIFVLIENLNPLILHIGKNGIARFCTSLYEK
;
A
#
# COMPACT_ATOMS: atom_id res chain seq x y z
N MET A 1 -2.99 -14.01 -32.08
CA MET A 1 -2.63 -14.66 -30.81
C MET A 1 -3.70 -15.71 -30.54
N GLU A 2 -3.33 -16.99 -30.52
CA GLU A 2 -4.28 -18.07 -30.23
C GLU A 2 -4.93 -17.80 -28.86
N ASN A 3 -6.25 -17.97 -28.77
CA ASN A 3 -7.00 -17.88 -27.51
C ASN A 3 -6.63 -19.07 -26.63
N ARG A 4 -5.47 -18.98 -25.95
CA ARG A 4 -5.08 -19.92 -24.92
C ARG A 4 -6.12 -19.85 -23.79
N CYS A 5 -6.77 -20.97 -23.51
CA CYS A 5 -7.66 -21.11 -22.36
C CYS A 5 -6.81 -21.33 -21.11
N TRP A 6 -6.66 -20.31 -20.27
CA TRP A 6 -5.90 -20.39 -19.02
C TRP A 6 -6.73 -21.06 -17.92
N LYS A 7 -6.07 -21.89 -17.10
CA LYS A 7 -6.65 -22.51 -15.91
C LYS A 7 -6.28 -21.72 -14.66
N ILE A 8 -7.26 -21.12 -14.00
CA ILE A 8 -7.04 -20.22 -12.85
C ILE A 8 -7.61 -20.86 -11.58
N ASP A 9 -6.77 -21.06 -10.57
CA ASP A 9 -7.20 -21.49 -9.23
C ASP A 9 -7.62 -20.27 -8.39
N THR A 10 -8.90 -20.28 -7.99
CA THR A 10 -9.53 -19.21 -7.20
C THR A 10 -9.69 -19.59 -5.73
N SER A 11 -9.22 -20.76 -5.29
CA SER A 11 -9.38 -21.25 -3.91
C SER A 11 -8.77 -20.33 -2.85
N LYS A 12 -7.77 -19.52 -3.23
CA LYS A 12 -7.09 -18.53 -2.35
C LYS A 12 -7.52 -17.07 -2.59
N SER A 13 -8.57 -16.85 -3.38
CA SER A 13 -8.99 -15.51 -3.83
C SER A 13 -9.94 -14.76 -2.89
N ASP A 14 -10.48 -15.43 -1.85
CA ASP A 14 -11.25 -14.80 -0.75
C ASP A 14 -12.24 -13.72 -1.25
N SER A 15 -12.24 -12.52 -0.67
CA SER A 15 -13.08 -11.37 -1.07
C SER A 15 -12.93 -10.91 -2.53
N ASN A 16 -11.91 -11.38 -3.27
CA ASN A 16 -11.75 -11.04 -4.70
C ASN A 16 -12.45 -12.03 -5.63
N ARG A 17 -12.98 -13.14 -5.09
CA ARG A 17 -13.46 -14.28 -5.90
C ARG A 17 -14.51 -13.89 -6.93
N GLU A 18 -15.54 -13.14 -6.53
CA GLU A 18 -16.65 -12.80 -7.43
C GLU A 18 -16.17 -12.00 -8.66
N ASN A 19 -15.39 -10.94 -8.42
CA ASN A 19 -14.79 -10.14 -9.50
C ASN A 19 -13.85 -10.97 -10.38
N LEU A 20 -13.07 -11.85 -9.77
CA LEU A 20 -12.14 -12.72 -10.48
C LEU A 20 -12.89 -13.73 -11.36
N GLN A 21 -13.97 -14.34 -10.87
CA GLN A 21 -14.82 -15.24 -11.64
C GLN A 21 -15.43 -14.55 -12.85
N TRP A 22 -15.89 -13.31 -12.68
CA TRP A 22 -16.40 -12.51 -13.80
C TRP A 22 -15.32 -12.26 -14.86
N CYS A 23 -14.10 -11.91 -14.45
CA CYS A 23 -12.96 -11.74 -15.37
C CYS A 23 -12.61 -13.05 -16.09
N ILE A 24 -12.49 -14.17 -15.37
CA ILE A 24 -12.20 -15.49 -15.92
C ILE A 24 -13.22 -15.85 -17.00
N LYS A 25 -14.52 -15.71 -16.69
CA LYS A 25 -15.60 -15.99 -17.63
C LYS A 25 -15.54 -15.09 -18.87
N SER A 26 -15.31 -13.79 -18.67
CA SER A 26 -15.26 -12.80 -19.76
C SER A 26 -14.07 -13.01 -20.70
N LEU A 27 -12.97 -13.55 -20.19
CA LEU A 27 -11.77 -13.88 -20.96
C LEU A 27 -11.82 -15.28 -21.61
N GLY A 28 -12.90 -16.06 -21.40
CA GLY A 28 -13.01 -17.43 -21.88
C GLY A 28 -12.04 -18.42 -21.20
N TRP A 29 -11.64 -18.11 -19.96
CA TRP A 29 -10.74 -18.93 -19.16
C TRP A 29 -11.53 -19.91 -18.28
N LYS A 30 -10.81 -20.86 -17.67
CA LYS A 30 -11.41 -21.90 -16.83
C LYS A 30 -11.04 -21.69 -15.36
N GLU A 31 -12.05 -21.56 -14.51
CA GLU A 31 -11.89 -21.60 -13.05
C GLU A 31 -11.64 -23.04 -12.58
N ILE A 32 -10.72 -23.18 -11.62
CA ILE A 32 -10.43 -24.40 -10.87
C ILE A 32 -10.57 -24.08 -9.38
N SER A 33 -11.04 -25.05 -8.60
CA SER A 33 -11.35 -24.87 -7.18
C SER A 33 -10.59 -25.84 -6.25
N LYS A 34 -9.63 -26.63 -6.78
CA LYS A 34 -8.85 -27.63 -6.02
C LYS A 34 -7.35 -27.50 -6.28
N GLU A 35 -6.58 -27.45 -5.20
CA GLU A 35 -5.10 -27.34 -5.20
C GLU A 35 -4.39 -28.55 -5.85
N ASP A 36 -5.02 -29.73 -5.85
CA ASP A 36 -4.44 -30.96 -6.42
C ASP A 36 -4.52 -31.02 -7.95
N GLN A 37 -5.12 -30.02 -8.61
CA GLN A 37 -5.20 -29.96 -10.07
C GLN A 37 -4.13 -29.02 -10.64
N GLU A 38 -3.46 -29.46 -11.71
CA GLU A 38 -2.57 -28.59 -12.47
C GLU A 38 -3.32 -27.35 -12.99
N CYS A 39 -2.84 -26.17 -12.59
CA CYS A 39 -3.34 -24.87 -13.04
C CYS A 39 -2.21 -24.01 -13.60
N ASP A 40 -2.57 -23.00 -14.39
CA ASP A 40 -1.60 -22.05 -14.93
C ASP A 40 -1.32 -20.89 -13.95
N LEU A 41 -2.33 -20.46 -13.18
CA LEU A 41 -2.23 -19.35 -12.21
C LEU A 41 -3.02 -19.66 -10.93
N ILE A 42 -2.41 -19.42 -9.77
CA ILE A 42 -3.15 -19.33 -8.49
C ILE A 42 -3.30 -17.86 -8.11
N TRP A 43 -4.52 -17.45 -7.77
CA TRP A 43 -4.81 -16.09 -7.34
C TRP A 43 -4.96 -16.01 -5.82
N TYR A 44 -3.99 -15.37 -5.17
CA TYR A 44 -4.01 -15.08 -3.73
C TYR A 44 -4.63 -13.71 -3.47
N ALA A 45 -5.54 -13.63 -2.50
CA ALA A 45 -6.07 -12.38 -1.98
C ALA A 45 -5.05 -11.68 -1.06
N PHE A 46 -5.32 -11.59 0.25
CA PHE A 46 -4.43 -10.91 1.20
C PHE A 46 -3.27 -11.79 1.65
N ASN A 47 -3.48 -13.10 1.76
CA ASN A 47 -2.48 -14.03 2.29
C ASN A 47 -1.27 -14.16 1.36
N ASP A 48 -0.09 -14.20 1.95
CA ASP A 48 1.15 -14.54 1.25
C ASP A 48 1.13 -16.06 0.98
N PRO A 49 1.56 -16.54 -0.20
CA PRO A 49 1.69 -17.98 -0.45
C PRO A 49 2.63 -18.70 0.54
N GLY A 50 3.42 -17.97 1.33
CA GLY A 50 4.33 -18.55 2.32
C GLY A 50 5.60 -19.03 1.62
N ASN A 51 5.80 -20.35 1.54
CA ASN A 51 6.94 -20.89 0.81
C ASN A 51 6.62 -20.99 -0.69
N PHE A 52 7.20 -20.09 -1.48
CA PHE A 52 7.02 -20.04 -2.92
C PHE A 52 7.52 -21.31 -3.64
N ALA A 53 8.44 -22.06 -3.03
CA ALA A 53 8.96 -23.31 -3.61
C ALA A 53 7.93 -24.45 -3.64
N ASP A 54 6.89 -24.38 -2.81
CA ASP A 54 5.86 -25.42 -2.72
C ASP A 54 4.73 -25.22 -3.75
N ILE A 55 4.77 -24.11 -4.49
CA ILE A 55 3.74 -23.75 -5.45
C ILE A 55 3.93 -24.54 -6.76
N LYS A 56 2.96 -25.39 -7.08
CA LYS A 56 2.96 -26.21 -8.31
C LYS A 56 2.46 -25.48 -9.55
N ALA A 57 1.82 -24.32 -9.39
CA ALA A 57 1.31 -23.54 -10.51
C ALA A 57 2.44 -22.83 -11.26
N LYS A 58 2.23 -22.58 -12.56
CA LYS A 58 3.23 -21.86 -13.39
C LYS A 58 3.43 -20.43 -12.95
N MET A 59 2.38 -19.78 -12.44
CA MET A 59 2.38 -18.39 -12.03
C MET A 59 1.52 -18.17 -10.79
N ILE A 60 1.78 -17.04 -10.13
CA ILE A 60 0.96 -16.49 -9.04
C ILE A 60 0.87 -14.97 -9.20
N ASN A 61 -0.12 -14.35 -8.59
CA ASN A 61 -0.33 -12.90 -8.64
C ASN A 61 0.48 -12.11 -7.58
N LYS A 62 1.58 -12.67 -7.07
CA LYS A 62 2.40 -12.06 -6.00
C LYS A 62 3.89 -12.26 -6.24
N PHE A 63 4.67 -11.24 -5.87
CA PHE A 63 6.13 -11.38 -5.78
C PHE A 63 6.57 -11.64 -4.34
N PRO A 64 7.59 -12.48 -4.13
CA PRO A 64 8.25 -12.62 -2.83
C PRO A 64 8.73 -11.27 -2.29
N GLY A 65 8.56 -11.06 -0.99
CA GLY A 65 9.09 -9.85 -0.31
C GLY A 65 8.29 -8.56 -0.55
N MET A 66 7.13 -8.62 -1.25
CA MET A 66 6.30 -7.45 -1.56
C MET A 66 5.86 -6.66 -0.32
N LYS A 67 5.78 -7.30 0.86
CA LYS A 67 5.51 -6.63 2.15
C LYS A 67 6.48 -5.49 2.43
N THR A 68 7.71 -5.53 1.91
CA THR A 68 8.69 -4.45 2.04
C THR A 68 8.21 -3.15 1.39
N LEU A 69 7.43 -3.24 0.31
CA LEU A 69 6.87 -2.09 -0.40
C LEU A 69 5.41 -1.81 -0.01
N ALA A 70 4.68 -2.83 0.45
CA ALA A 70 3.26 -2.72 0.80
C ALA A 70 3.02 -2.25 2.25
N ASN A 71 3.91 -2.58 3.19
CA ASN A 71 3.78 -2.16 4.58
C ASN A 71 4.43 -0.79 4.81
N LYS A 72 3.85 0.02 5.69
CA LYS A 72 4.18 1.45 5.81
C LYS A 72 5.58 1.69 6.37
N VAL A 73 5.98 0.95 7.39
CA VAL A 73 7.29 1.09 8.05
C VAL A 73 8.41 0.60 7.12
N PRO A 74 8.38 -0.61 6.53
CA PRO A 74 9.37 -1.03 5.55
C PRO A 74 9.46 -0.08 4.34
N LEU A 75 8.32 0.36 3.79
CA LEU A 75 8.29 1.32 2.70
C LEU A 75 8.97 2.64 3.10
N THR A 76 8.64 3.17 4.27
CA THR A 76 9.22 4.41 4.80
C THR A 76 10.74 4.27 4.99
N LYS A 77 11.24 3.10 5.43
CA LYS A 77 12.68 2.83 5.49
C LYS A 77 13.33 2.88 4.11
N CYS A 78 12.72 2.25 3.09
CA CYS A 78 13.22 2.28 1.72
C CYS A 78 13.23 3.71 1.16
N LEU A 79 12.12 4.43 1.26
CA LEU A 79 12.00 5.81 0.76
C LEU A 79 12.94 6.77 1.49
N SER A 80 13.12 6.61 2.81
CA SER A 80 14.05 7.44 3.59
C SER A 80 15.51 7.23 3.17
N ARG A 81 15.89 6.00 2.81
CA ARG A 81 17.22 5.70 2.24
C ARG A 81 17.37 6.33 0.85
N MET A 82 16.37 6.16 -0.01
CA MET A 82 16.40 6.71 -1.37
C MET A 82 16.46 8.24 -1.38
N ARG A 83 15.69 8.93 -0.52
CA ARG A 83 15.76 10.39 -0.37
C ARG A 83 17.15 10.87 0.09
N LYS A 84 17.88 10.12 0.92
CA LYS A 84 19.25 10.49 1.30
C LYS A 84 20.22 10.46 0.12
N LEU A 85 20.00 9.53 -0.81
CA LEU A 85 20.85 9.35 -2.00
C LEU A 85 20.43 10.28 -3.15
N PHE A 86 19.12 10.49 -3.31
CA PHE A 86 18.50 11.20 -4.42
C PHE A 86 17.40 12.15 -3.90
N PRO A 87 17.78 13.25 -3.22
CA PRO A 87 16.82 14.11 -2.52
C PRO A 87 15.76 14.71 -3.45
N ASP A 88 16.17 15.20 -4.63
CA ASP A 88 15.29 15.88 -5.58
C ASP A 88 14.34 14.91 -6.31
N LEU A 89 14.69 13.62 -6.41
CA LEU A 89 13.83 12.60 -7.04
C LEU A 89 12.82 11.98 -6.06
N TYR A 90 13.08 12.08 -4.76
CA TYR A 90 12.26 11.49 -3.70
C TYR A 90 11.67 12.55 -2.77
N ASP A 91 11.51 13.78 -3.22
CA ASP A 91 10.84 14.87 -2.49
C ASP A 91 9.30 14.68 -2.38
N PHE A 92 8.72 13.80 -3.21
CA PHE A 92 7.29 13.50 -3.25
C PHE A 92 6.68 12.84 -1.99
N TYR A 93 7.50 12.22 -1.12
CA TYR A 93 7.01 11.53 0.08
C TYR A 93 7.07 12.46 1.32
N PRO A 94 5.98 12.75 2.03
CA PRO A 94 6.05 13.66 3.18
C PRO A 94 7.06 13.19 4.23
N LYS A 95 7.67 14.14 4.96
CA LYS A 95 8.66 13.80 5.99
C LYS A 95 8.06 12.84 7.01
N SER A 96 8.75 11.75 7.27
CA SER A 96 8.22 10.62 8.02
C SER A 96 9.26 9.99 8.93
N TRP A 97 8.78 9.37 10.00
CA TRP A 97 9.54 8.61 10.98
C TRP A 97 8.87 7.26 11.18
N TYR A 98 9.67 6.22 11.40
CA TYR A 98 9.16 4.90 11.76
C TYR A 98 9.42 4.60 13.23
N LEU A 99 8.35 4.30 13.95
CA LEU A 99 8.37 3.99 15.37
C LEU A 99 8.43 2.48 15.62
N PRO A 100 9.01 2.06 16.76
CA PRO A 100 9.57 2.89 17.83
C PRO A 100 10.99 3.40 17.59
N GLN A 101 11.68 2.94 16.54
CA GLN A 101 13.14 3.14 16.39
C GLN A 101 13.55 4.61 16.20
N GLN A 102 12.66 5.46 15.71
CA GLN A 102 12.93 6.89 15.50
C GLN A 102 12.10 7.78 16.41
N TYR A 103 11.59 7.24 17.54
CA TYR A 103 10.76 8.01 18.46
C TYR A 103 11.49 9.25 18.98
N ASP A 104 12.69 9.09 19.54
CA ASP A 104 13.44 10.22 20.12
C ASP A 104 13.78 11.26 19.04
N ILE A 105 14.19 10.80 17.85
CA ILE A 105 14.46 11.66 16.68
C ILE A 105 13.21 12.47 16.28
N PHE A 106 12.04 11.84 16.33
CA PHE A 106 10.77 12.51 16.06
C PHE A 106 10.44 13.54 17.14
N VAL A 107 10.60 13.19 18.42
CA VAL A 107 10.34 14.10 19.56
C VAL A 107 11.25 15.33 19.49
N ASP A 108 12.55 15.15 19.27
CA ASP A 108 13.49 16.26 19.12
C ASP A 108 13.09 17.18 17.97
N TYR A 109 12.70 16.60 16.83
CA TYR A 109 12.20 17.37 15.70
C TYR A 109 10.90 18.11 16.03
N PHE A 110 9.95 17.45 16.66
CA PHE A 110 8.67 18.01 17.06
C PHE A 110 8.88 19.24 17.96
N LEU A 111 9.71 19.11 19.00
CA LEU A 111 10.02 20.19 19.94
C LEU A 111 10.73 21.36 19.25
N SER A 112 11.58 21.09 18.25
CA SER A 112 12.25 22.14 17.46
C SER A 112 11.30 22.98 16.60
N LYS A 113 10.05 22.53 16.39
CA LYS A 113 9.04 23.20 15.56
C LYS A 113 7.98 23.96 16.35
N SER A 114 8.14 24.07 17.68
CA SER A 114 7.22 24.77 18.59
C SER A 114 7.16 26.27 18.30
N SER A 115 6.29 26.64 17.36
CA SER A 115 5.99 27.99 16.90
C SER A 115 4.53 28.03 16.47
N ASN A 116 3.94 29.22 16.30
CA ASN A 116 2.54 29.39 15.88
C ASN A 116 2.19 28.76 14.51
N SER A 117 3.16 28.18 13.80
CA SER A 117 2.99 27.45 12.53
C SER A 117 3.44 25.98 12.61
N ALA A 118 3.36 25.35 13.78
CA ALA A 118 3.75 23.96 13.98
C ALA A 118 3.03 23.01 12.99
N PRO A 119 3.71 22.00 12.43
CA PRO A 119 3.08 21.02 11.56
C PRO A 119 2.06 20.16 12.30
N TRP A 120 1.01 19.75 11.60
CA TRP A 120 0.20 18.60 12.01
C TRP A 120 0.89 17.31 11.59
N TYR A 121 0.66 16.24 12.34
CA TYR A 121 1.21 14.92 12.10
C TYR A 121 0.10 13.88 12.01
N ILE A 122 0.35 12.83 11.24
CA ILE A 122 -0.52 11.67 11.10
C ILE A 122 0.23 10.40 11.47
N ALA A 123 -0.28 9.67 12.46
CA ALA A 123 0.23 8.38 12.93
C ALA A 123 -0.57 7.25 12.26
N LYS A 124 0.14 6.26 11.70
CA LYS A 124 -0.45 5.17 10.91
C LYS A 124 0.16 3.83 11.33
N PRO A 125 -0.61 2.89 11.90
CA PRO A 125 -0.11 1.55 12.22
C PRO A 125 0.44 0.85 10.99
N ASP A 126 1.52 0.08 11.13
CA ASP A 126 2.23 -0.54 9.99
C ASP A 126 1.32 -1.52 9.22
N ASP A 127 0.68 -2.39 9.97
CA ASP A 127 -0.19 -3.50 9.60
C ASP A 127 -1.70 -3.12 9.58
N GLY A 128 -2.02 -1.85 9.84
CA GLY A 128 -3.39 -1.34 9.74
C GLY A 128 -3.88 -1.12 8.30
N ALA A 129 -5.19 -1.23 8.09
CA ALA A 129 -5.86 -0.94 6.83
C ALA A 129 -7.12 -0.06 7.06
N ARG A 130 -7.75 0.41 5.97
CA ARG A 130 -9.05 1.11 5.99
C ARG A 130 -9.14 2.39 6.85
N GLY A 131 -8.00 2.92 7.28
CA GLY A 131 -7.97 4.10 8.15
C GLY A 131 -8.16 3.79 9.63
N GLU A 132 -8.22 2.51 10.01
CA GLU A 132 -8.35 2.09 11.40
C GLU A 132 -7.11 2.51 12.20
N ASN A 133 -7.35 3.07 13.38
CA ASN A 133 -6.32 3.53 14.31
C ASN A 133 -5.33 4.55 13.73
N ILE A 134 -5.75 5.29 12.69
CA ILE A 134 -5.03 6.49 12.24
C ILE A 134 -5.34 7.64 13.19
N LEU A 135 -4.29 8.30 13.68
CA LEU A 135 -4.39 9.46 14.54
C LEU A 135 -3.86 10.70 13.82
N LEU A 136 -4.61 11.80 13.85
CA LEU A 136 -4.11 13.12 13.48
C LEU A 136 -3.83 13.90 14.77
N PHE A 137 -2.65 14.51 14.91
CA PHE A 137 -2.24 15.17 16.14
C PHE A 137 -1.25 16.32 15.87
N ASP A 138 -1.28 17.31 16.75
CA ASP A 138 -0.35 18.46 16.78
C ASP A 138 0.28 18.66 18.17
N ARG A 139 -0.06 17.82 19.15
CA ARG A 139 0.53 17.75 20.49
C ARG A 139 1.14 16.38 20.73
N ILE A 140 2.32 16.32 21.34
CA ILE A 140 3.06 15.06 21.47
C ILE A 140 2.37 14.07 22.41
N GLU A 141 1.63 14.57 23.39
CA GLU A 141 0.89 13.79 24.38
C GLU A 141 -0.22 12.94 23.76
N ASP A 142 -0.74 13.37 22.60
CA ASP A 142 -1.78 12.65 21.88
C ASP A 142 -1.23 11.36 21.21
N LEU A 143 0.09 11.24 21.05
CA LEU A 143 0.75 10.04 20.48
C LEU A 143 0.82 8.89 21.50
N SER A 144 -0.34 8.32 21.82
CA SER A 144 -0.51 7.27 22.84
C SER A 144 0.19 5.93 22.52
N MET A 145 0.43 5.63 21.23
CA MET A 145 1.00 4.37 20.77
C MET A 145 2.50 4.45 20.41
N ALA A 146 3.27 5.33 21.05
CA ALA A 146 4.68 5.58 20.72
C ALA A 146 5.58 4.31 20.61
N ARG A 147 5.23 3.24 21.34
CA ARG A 147 5.98 1.96 21.36
C ARG A 147 5.54 0.96 20.27
N ALA A 148 4.42 1.20 19.61
CA ALA A 148 3.90 0.32 18.55
C ALA A 148 4.60 0.55 17.20
N SER A 149 4.55 -0.45 16.33
CA SER A 149 5.05 -0.33 14.96
C SER A 149 4.13 0.57 14.13
N GLN A 150 4.60 1.77 13.80
CA GLN A 150 3.82 2.74 13.04
C GLN A 150 4.71 3.74 12.30
N VAL A 151 4.11 4.42 11.33
CA VAL A 151 4.70 5.58 10.69
C VAL A 151 4.05 6.83 11.27
N VAL A 152 4.87 7.74 11.77
CA VAL A 152 4.49 9.13 12.01
C VAL A 152 4.94 9.95 10.82
N GLN A 153 4.06 10.77 10.27
CA GLN A 153 4.33 11.51 9.03
C GLN A 153 3.78 12.94 9.16
N GLU A 154 4.49 13.93 8.64
CA GLU A 154 3.96 15.29 8.50
C GLU A 154 2.69 15.27 7.64
N TYR A 155 1.63 15.86 8.14
CA TYR A 155 0.34 15.89 7.47
C TYR A 155 0.31 16.97 6.38
N VAL A 156 -0.17 16.59 5.20
CA VAL A 156 -0.35 17.51 4.08
C VAL A 156 -1.59 18.38 4.35
N LYS A 157 -1.38 19.51 5.03
CA LYS A 157 -2.45 20.43 5.47
C LYS A 157 -3.13 21.21 4.34
N ASN A 158 -2.46 21.35 3.20
CA ASN A 158 -2.97 22.06 2.02
C ASN A 158 -3.20 21.08 0.86
N PRO A 159 -4.14 20.12 0.97
CA PRO A 159 -4.45 19.22 -0.13
C PRO A 159 -5.16 19.98 -1.26
N LEU A 160 -5.07 19.45 -2.48
CA LEU A 160 -5.98 19.83 -3.55
C LEU A 160 -7.42 19.44 -3.15
N LEU A 161 -8.36 20.35 -3.39
CA LEU A 161 -9.77 20.15 -3.11
C LEU A 161 -10.57 20.23 -4.42
N ILE A 162 -11.62 19.42 -4.52
CA ILE A 162 -12.67 19.58 -5.54
C ILE A 162 -13.98 19.76 -4.77
N ASP A 163 -14.71 20.82 -5.09
CA ASP A 163 -15.95 21.21 -4.39
C ASP A 163 -15.79 21.27 -2.87
N GLY A 164 -14.63 21.77 -2.42
CA GLY A 164 -14.28 21.89 -1.00
C GLY A 164 -13.97 20.58 -0.29
N ARG A 165 -13.89 19.44 -1.00
CA ARG A 165 -13.64 18.11 -0.41
C ARG A 165 -12.22 17.63 -0.70
N LYS A 166 -11.57 17.12 0.34
CA LYS A 166 -10.31 16.38 0.20
C LYS A 166 -10.58 15.05 -0.51
N PHE A 167 -9.62 14.61 -1.31
CA PHE A 167 -9.66 13.31 -1.96
C PHE A 167 -8.27 12.71 -2.10
N ASP A 168 -8.23 11.43 -2.45
CA ASP A 168 -7.01 10.76 -2.87
C ASP A 168 -7.22 9.98 -4.18
N PHE A 169 -6.12 9.60 -4.83
CA PHE A 169 -6.13 8.73 -5.99
C PHE A 169 -5.73 7.30 -5.61
N ARG A 170 -6.50 6.33 -6.10
CA ARG A 170 -6.10 4.94 -6.22
C ARG A 170 -5.67 4.68 -7.67
N ILE A 171 -4.37 4.52 -7.86
CA ILE A 171 -3.76 4.12 -9.12
C ILE A 171 -3.44 2.62 -9.05
N PHE A 172 -3.72 1.89 -10.12
CA PHE A 172 -3.40 0.46 -10.23
C PHE A 172 -2.12 0.28 -11.03
N VAL A 173 -1.17 -0.48 -10.48
CA VAL A 173 0.10 -0.80 -11.14
C VAL A 173 0.25 -2.32 -11.17
N LEU A 174 0.50 -2.89 -12.35
CA LEU A 174 0.86 -4.29 -12.53
C LEU A 174 2.39 -4.37 -12.67
N ILE A 175 3.01 -5.15 -11.80
CA ILE A 175 4.39 -5.58 -11.97
C ILE A 175 4.33 -6.90 -12.73
N GLU A 176 4.80 -6.91 -13.98
CA GLU A 176 4.78 -8.11 -14.81
C GLU A 176 6.04 -8.95 -14.57
N ASN A 177 7.19 -8.29 -14.52
CA ASN A 177 8.48 -8.92 -14.34
C ASN A 177 9.40 -8.04 -13.48
N LEU A 178 10.30 -8.65 -12.72
CA LEU A 178 11.34 -7.96 -11.95
C LEU A 178 12.70 -7.99 -12.65
N ASN A 179 12.92 -8.93 -13.58
CA ASN A 179 14.18 -9.05 -14.31
C ASN A 179 13.96 -9.53 -15.77
N PRO A 180 13.92 -8.62 -16.76
CA PRO A 180 13.98 -7.16 -16.60
C PRO A 180 12.75 -6.61 -15.88
N LEU A 181 12.87 -5.44 -15.25
CA LEU A 181 11.74 -4.78 -14.59
C LEU A 181 10.73 -4.29 -15.64
N ILE A 182 9.52 -4.84 -15.61
CA ILE A 182 8.40 -4.46 -16.48
C ILE A 182 7.20 -4.10 -15.62
N LEU A 183 6.70 -2.88 -15.81
CA LEU A 183 5.64 -2.26 -15.04
C LEU A 183 4.59 -1.69 -15.98
N HIS A 184 3.31 -1.87 -15.65
CA HIS A 184 2.19 -1.28 -16.38
C HIS A 184 1.32 -0.46 -15.45
N ILE A 185 0.96 0.75 -15.86
CA ILE A 185 0.04 1.61 -15.12
C ILE A 185 -1.36 1.45 -15.74
N GLY A 186 -2.35 1.19 -14.90
CA GLY A 186 -3.74 1.07 -15.33
C GLY A 186 -4.23 2.37 -15.96
N LYS A 187 -4.94 2.27 -17.09
CA LYS A 187 -5.50 3.44 -17.80
C LYS A 187 -6.50 4.24 -16.95
N ASN A 188 -7.20 3.55 -16.05
CA ASN A 188 -8.18 4.13 -15.15
C ASN A 188 -7.75 3.92 -13.69
N GLY A 189 -8.14 4.86 -12.83
CA GLY A 189 -8.00 4.79 -11.37
C GLY A 189 -9.29 5.20 -10.68
N ILE A 190 -9.25 5.35 -9.36
CA ILE A 190 -10.40 5.79 -8.56
C ILE A 190 -10.00 7.02 -7.77
N ALA A 191 -10.78 8.10 -7.85
CA ALA A 191 -10.69 9.21 -6.91
C ALA A 191 -11.65 8.95 -5.73
N ARG A 192 -11.15 9.00 -4.50
CA ARG A 192 -11.94 8.75 -3.29
C ARG A 192 -12.09 10.06 -2.52
N PHE A 193 -13.32 10.56 -2.46
CA PHE A 193 -13.65 11.83 -1.81
C PHE A 193 -14.03 11.64 -0.34
N CYS A 194 -13.64 12.60 0.49
CA CYS A 194 -14.16 12.73 1.85
C CYS A 194 -15.65 13.13 1.81
N THR A 195 -16.42 12.56 2.74
CA THR A 195 -17.86 12.82 2.90
C THR A 195 -18.16 14.18 3.55
N SER A 196 -17.18 14.79 4.19
CA SER A 196 -17.25 16.15 4.76
C SER A 196 -16.40 17.13 3.96
N LEU A 197 -16.74 18.42 4.08
CA LEU A 197 -15.88 19.50 3.58
C LEU A 197 -14.56 19.50 4.35
N TYR A 198 -13.49 19.91 3.68
CA TYR A 198 -12.18 20.01 4.29
C TYR A 198 -12.07 21.30 5.11
N GLU A 199 -11.76 21.16 6.39
CA GLU A 199 -11.48 22.26 7.30
C GLU A 199 -9.96 22.46 7.41
N LYS A 200 -9.53 23.73 7.37
CA LYS A 200 -8.11 24.12 7.40
C LYS A 200 -7.63 24.42 8.81
#